data_AF-A0A0S8JKC2-F1
#
_entry.id   AF-A0A0S8JKC2-F1
#
_cell.length_a   1.000
_cell.length_b   1.000
_cell.length_c   1.000
_cell.angle_alpha   90.00
_cell.angle_beta   90.00
_cell.angle_gamma   90.00
#
_symmetry.space_group_name_H-M   'P 1'
#
loop_
_entity.id
_entity.type
_entity.pdbx_description
1 polymer ?
#
loop_
_entity_poly.entity_id
_entity_poly.type
_entity_poly.pdbx_seq_one_letter_code
_entity_poly.pdbx_strand_id
1 'polypeptide(L)' 'AKQTGEQTKVSIRNIRRDANKHLEKQQKDKLITEDDLEKGRKQVDDITRQHIDKVDELIKSKSDEIMLD' A
#
# COMPACT_ATOMS: atom_id res chain seq x y z
N ALA A 1 -3.81 -18.85 -4.69
CA ALA A 1 -2.72 -17.97 -4.22
C ALA A 1 -2.56 -16.72 -5.10
N LYS A 2 -2.22 -16.86 -6.39
CA LYS A 2 -1.95 -15.71 -7.28
C LYS A 2 -3.13 -14.73 -7.44
N GLN A 3 -4.34 -15.21 -7.71
CA GLN A 3 -5.53 -14.36 -7.86
C GLN A 3 -5.84 -13.55 -6.60
N THR A 4 -5.84 -14.21 -5.43
CA THR A 4 -6.03 -13.56 -4.13
C THR A 4 -4.97 -12.50 -3.88
N GLY A 5 -3.71 -12.81 -4.18
CA GLY A 5 -2.59 -11.88 -4.05
C GLY A 5 -2.73 -10.61 -4.90
N GLU A 6 -3.10 -10.74 -6.17
CA GLU A 6 -3.35 -9.59 -7.04
C GLU A 6 -4.53 -8.74 -6.55
N GLN A 7 -5.61 -9.37 -6.07
CA GLN A 7 -6.73 -8.66 -5.47
C GLN A 7 -6.31 -7.89 -4.21
N THR A 8 -5.47 -8.48 -3.36
CA THR A 8 -4.91 -7.80 -2.18
C THR A 8 -4.08 -6.59 -2.59
N LYS A 9 -3.21 -6.72 -3.60
CA LYS A 9 -2.42 -5.58 -4.11
C LYS A 9 -3.30 -4.46 -4.66
N VAL A 10 -4.39 -4.78 -5.34
CA VAL A 10 -5.38 -3.78 -5.80
C VAL A 10 -5.99 -3.04 -4.61
N SER A 11 -6.42 -3.77 -3.57
CA SER A 11 -6.94 -3.16 -2.34
C SER A 11 -5.93 -2.24 -1.67
N ILE A 12 -4.66 -2.64 -1.57
CA ILE A 12 -3.58 -1.80 -1.02
C ILE A 12 -3.43 -0.50 -1.82
N ARG A 13 -3.44 -0.57 -3.15
CA ARG A 13 -3.34 0.62 -4.01
C ARG A 13 -4.54 1.56 -3.88
N ASN A 14 -5.74 1.01 -3.67
CA ASN A 14 -6.95 1.81 -3.41
C ASN A 14 -6.83 2.56 -2.08
N ILE A 15 -6.41 1.87 -1.01
CA ILE A 15 -6.19 2.49 0.31
C ILE A 15 -5.15 3.61 0.22
N ARG A 16 -4.03 3.39 -0.49
CA ARG A 16 -3.02 4.43 -0.75
C ARG A 16 -3.64 5.66 -1.40
N ARG A 17 -4.46 5.47 -2.44
CA ARG A 17 -5.13 6.57 -3.15
C ARG A 17 -6.04 7.36 -2.21
N ASP A 18 -6.80 6.68 -1.37
CA ASP A 18 -7.73 7.33 -0.46
C ASP A 18 -7.02 8.03 0.70
N ALA A 19 -5.92 7.46 1.22
CA ALA A 19 -5.05 8.11 2.19
C ALA A 19 -4.43 9.40 1.62
N ASN A 20 -3.90 9.37 0.40
CA ASN A 20 -3.34 10.56 -0.25
C ASN A 20 -4.39 11.65 -0.48
N LYS A 21 -5.60 11.30 -0.91
CA LYS A 21 -6.72 12.25 -1.01
C LYS A 21 -7.08 12.85 0.34
N HIS A 22 -7.02 12.07 1.41
CA HIS A 22 -7.30 12.56 2.76
C HIS A 22 -6.25 13.58 3.21
N LEU A 23 -4.96 13.31 2.97
CA LEU A 23 -3.88 14.25 3.26
C LEU A 23 -4.02 15.54 2.44
N GLU A 24 -4.33 15.45 1.14
CA GLU A 24 -4.60 16.61 0.29
C GLU A 24 -5.79 17.44 0.80
N LYS A 25 -6.84 16.78 1.32
CA LYS A 25 -7.97 17.48 1.93
C LYS A 25 -7.56 18.19 3.22
N GLN A 26 -6.81 17.51 4.11
CA GLN A 26 -6.33 18.11 5.34
C GLN A 26 -5.46 19.35 5.08
N GLN A 27 -4.62 19.31 4.04
CA GLN A 27 -3.80 20.46 3.63
C GLN A 27 -4.68 21.63 3.16
N LYS A 28 -5.70 21.36 2.32
CA LYS A 28 -6.65 22.38 1.86
C LYS A 28 -7.46 23.00 3.00
N ASP A 29 -7.83 22.17 3.97
CA ASP A 29 -8.53 22.57 5.20
C ASP A 29 -7.59 23.27 6.19
N LYS A 30 -6.30 23.46 5.83
CA LYS A 30 -5.24 24.08 6.64
C LYS A 30 -4.98 23.38 7.98
N LEU A 31 -5.28 22.10 8.05
CA LEU A 31 -5.03 21.25 9.23
C LEU A 31 -3.59 20.75 9.29
N ILE A 32 -2.93 20.66 8.13
CA ILE A 32 -1.52 20.27 7.99
C ILE A 32 -0.82 21.24 7.03
N THR A 33 0.51 21.35 7.14
CA THR A 33 1.33 22.16 6.23
C THR A 33 1.67 21.41 4.94
N GLU A 34 2.28 22.09 3.97
CA GLU A 34 2.80 21.45 2.75
C GLU A 34 3.91 20.44 3.08
N ASP A 35 4.80 20.79 4.02
CA ASP A 35 5.86 19.89 4.50
C ASP A 35 5.30 18.62 5.15
N ASP A 36 4.21 18.76 5.91
CA ASP A 36 3.52 17.62 6.52
C ASP A 36 2.82 16.74 5.46
N LEU A 37 2.25 17.34 4.41
CA LEU A 37 1.68 16.62 3.28
C LEU A 37 2.74 15.80 2.55
N GLU A 38 3.92 16.37 2.28
CA GLU A 38 5.03 15.66 1.63
C GLU A 38 5.53 14.49 2.49
N LYS A 39 5.74 14.72 3.78
CA LYS A 39 6.13 13.66 4.73
C LYS A 39 5.08 12.56 4.81
N GLY A 40 3.80 12.92 4.92
CA GLY A 40 2.68 11.98 4.99
C GLY A 40 2.58 11.11 3.73
N ARG A 41 2.72 11.72 2.54
CA ARG A 41 2.74 10.98 1.26
C ARG A 41 3.90 9.99 1.20
N LYS A 42 5.10 10.40 1.60
CA LYS A 42 6.26 9.52 1.64
C LYS A 42 6.03 8.32 2.56
N GLN A 43 5.49 8.55 3.76
CA GLN A 43 5.15 7.47 4.70
C GLN A 43 4.10 6.52 4.12
N VAL A 44 3.06 7.05 3.48
CA VAL A 44 2.03 6.25 2.80
C VAL A 44 2.63 5.38 1.70
N ASP A 45 3.56 5.92 0.91
CA ASP A 45 4.25 5.18 -0.15
C ASP A 45 5.16 4.08 0.41
N ASP A 46 5.94 4.38 1.46
CA ASP A 46 6.81 3.41 2.12
C ASP A 46 6.01 2.24 2.72
N ILE A 47 4.90 2.52 3.43
CA ILE A 47 4.00 1.50 3.98
C ILE A 47 3.36 0.68 2.87
N THR A 48 2.91 1.32 1.79
CA THR A 48 2.31 0.64 0.63
C THR A 48 3.31 -0.36 0.03
N ARG A 49 4.55 0.08 -0.19
CA ARG A 49 5.62 -0.75 -0.74
C ARG A 49 5.89 -1.96 0.15
N GLN A 50 6.08 -1.75 1.45
CA GLN A 50 6.32 -2.82 2.42
C GLN A 50 5.23 -3.91 2.37
N HIS A 51 3.96 -3.52 2.25
CA HIS A 51 2.85 -4.47 2.20
C HIS A 51 2.72 -5.17 0.85
N ILE A 52 3.06 -4.52 -0.26
CA ILE A 52 3.13 -5.18 -1.56
C ILE A 52 4.23 -6.24 -1.55
N ASP A 53 5.42 -5.90 -1.08
CA ASP A 53 6.57 -6.81 -1.00
C ASP A 53 6.21 -8.05 -0.13
N LYS A 54 5.56 -7.83 1.03
CA LYS A 54 5.08 -8.91 1.89
C LYS A 54 4.04 -9.80 1.19
N VAL A 55 3.13 -9.23 0.42
CA VAL A 55 2.14 -10.02 -0.35
C VAL A 55 2.86 -10.87 -1.41
N ASP A 56 3.86 -10.32 -2.09
CA ASP A 56 4.66 -11.06 -3.06
C ASP A 56 5.44 -12.22 -2.44
N GLU A 57 6.07 -11.99 -1.29
CA GLU A 57 6.75 -13.05 -0.52
C GLU A 57 5.80 -14.19 -0.13
N LEU A 58 4.60 -13.85 0.37
CA LEU A 58 3.59 -14.84 0.76
C LEU A 58 3.07 -15.66 -0.44
N ILE A 59 2.82 -15.00 -1.58
CA ILE A 59 2.41 -15.71 -2.81
C ILE A 59 3.51 -16.66 -3.27
N LYS A 60 4.77 -16.21 -3.25
CA LYS A 60 5.92 -17.01 -3.64
C LYS A 60 6.05 -18.23 -2.72
N SER A 61 6.13 -18.01 -1.41
CA SER A 61 6.24 -19.08 -0.42
C SER A 61 5.12 -20.11 -0.56
N LYS A 62 3.88 -19.68 -0.78
CA LYS A 62 2.77 -20.62 -0.97
C LYS A 62 2.82 -21.36 -2.31
N SER A 63 3.33 -20.71 -3.35
CA SER A 63 3.49 -21.34 -4.66
C SER A 63 4.60 -22.40 -4.62
N ASP A 64 5.70 -22.11 -3.92
CA ASP A 64 6.82 -23.04 -3.76
C ASP A 64 6.40 -24.26 -2.91
N GLU A 65 5.63 -24.05 -1.82
CA GLU A 65 5.06 -25.15 -1.02
C GLU A 65 4.19 -26.09 -1.87
N ILE A 66 3.30 -25.54 -2.70
CA ILE A 66 2.40 -26.32 -3.58
C ILE A 66 3.17 -27.03 -4.70
N MET A 67 4.32 -26.51 -5.14
CA MET A 67 5.15 -27.14 -6.18
C MET A 67 6.01 -28.30 -5.66
N LEU A 68 6.22 -28.37 -4.34
CA LEU A 68 7.02 -29.41 -3.69
C LEU A 68 6.20 -30.64 -3.26
N ASP A 69 4.86 -30.50 -3.17
CA ASP A 69 3.88 -31.58 -3.00
C ASP A 69 3.49 -32.22 -4.36
#